data_AF-A0A7S0GB14-F1
#
_entry.id   AF-A0A7S0GB14-F1
#
_cell.length_a   1.000
_cell.length_b   1.000
_cell.length_c   1.000
_cell.angle_alpha   90.00
_cell.angle_beta   90.00
_cell.angle_gamma   90.00
#
_symmetry.space_group_name_H-M   'P 1'
#
loop_
_entity.id
_entity.type
_entity.pdbx_description
1 polymer ?
#
loop_
_entity_poly.entity_id
_entity_poly.type
_entity_poly.pdbx_seq_one_letter_code
_entity_poly.pdbx_strand_id
1 'polypeptide(L)'
;NYVKEFGDTVVSEKFVQNPALGRWVSTQKRNYRLFQNKSTPCHLTNDRVQLLNKLGFEWSQNGSDIWDKRYNELVSYVKEFGDAHVPYQFAENPSLGCWVCTQR
;
A
#
# COMPACT_ATOMS: atom_id res chain seq x y z
N ASN A 1 1.79 19.94 12.69
CA ASN A 1 2.86 19.12 12.09
C ASN A 1 2.42 17.67 12.23
N TYR A 2 1.64 17.17 11.27
CA TYR A 2 0.96 15.87 11.34
C TYR A 2 1.91 14.71 11.68
N VAL A 3 3.10 14.69 11.07
CA VAL A 3 4.12 13.66 11.31
C VAL A 3 4.65 13.66 12.76
N LYS A 4 4.68 14.82 13.43
CA LYS A 4 5.06 14.92 14.85
C LYS A 4 3.97 14.44 15.80
N GLU A 5 2.71 14.47 15.38
CA GLU A 5 1.57 14.13 16.24
C GLU A 5 1.13 12.68 16.10
N PHE A 6 1.32 12.06 14.93
CA PHE A 6 0.74 10.74 14.64
C PHE A 6 1.77 9.64 14.37
N GLY A 7 3.08 9.94 14.27
CA GLY A 7 4.16 8.95 14.17
C GLY A 7 4.14 8.06 12.91
N ASP A 8 3.12 8.21 12.08
CA ASP A 8 2.88 7.42 10.88
C ASP A 8 2.50 8.36 9.73
N THR A 9 3.04 8.10 8.53
CA THR A 9 2.73 8.86 7.30
C THR A 9 1.58 8.25 6.51
N VAL A 10 0.97 7.17 7.00
CA VAL A 10 -0.31 6.64 6.52
C VAL A 10 -1.43 7.61 6.90
N VAL A 11 -1.59 8.67 6.09
CA VAL A 11 -2.82 9.47 6.07
C VAL A 11 -3.88 8.60 5.40
N SER A 12 -4.63 7.85 6.20
CA SER A 12 -5.82 7.15 5.73
C SER A 12 -6.72 8.14 5.00
N GLU A 13 -7.32 7.78 3.85
CA GLU A 13 -8.33 8.62 3.18
C GLU A 13 -9.50 9.00 4.10
N LYS A 14 -9.64 8.27 5.22
CA LYS A 14 -10.58 8.55 6.31
C LYS A 14 -10.02 9.51 7.36
N PHE A 15 -8.95 10.26 7.10
CA PHE A 15 -8.51 11.32 8.02
C PHE A 15 -9.52 12.48 8.00
N VAL A 16 -10.62 12.28 8.74
CA VAL A 16 -11.81 13.15 8.79
C VAL A 16 -11.46 14.59 9.18
N GLN A 17 -10.35 14.80 9.92
CA GLN A 17 -9.91 16.13 10.34
C GLN A 17 -9.31 16.99 9.23
N ASN A 18 -8.82 16.42 8.12
CA ASN A 18 -8.30 17.20 7.00
C ASN A 18 -8.40 16.46 5.65
N PRO A 19 -9.58 16.47 5.02
CA PRO A 19 -9.80 15.79 3.74
C PRO A 19 -8.95 16.38 2.59
N ALA A 20 -8.54 17.65 2.69
CA ALA A 20 -7.66 18.29 1.71
C ALA A 20 -6.26 17.65 1.72
N LEU A 21 -5.75 17.31 2.91
CA LEU A 21 -4.47 16.61 3.06
C LEU A 21 -4.54 15.20 2.46
N GLY A 22 -5.61 14.44 2.73
CA GLY A 22 -5.80 13.11 2.14
C GLY A 22 -5.79 13.16 0.60
N ARG A 23 -6.53 14.11 0.00
CA ARG A 23 -6.54 14.31 -1.46
C ARG A 23 -5.18 14.72 -2.01
N TRP A 24 -4.43 15.54 -1.28
CA TRP A 24 -3.07 15.94 -1.66
C TRP A 24 -2.13 14.73 -1.64
N VAL A 25 -2.18 13.89 -0.59
CA VAL A 25 -1.39 12.65 -0.50
C VAL A 25 -1.69 11.71 -1.67
N SER A 26 -2.97 11.45 -1.96
CA SER A 26 -3.37 10.61 -3.10
C SER A 26 -2.88 11.19 -4.44
N THR A 27 -2.87 12.52 -4.57
CA THR A 27 -2.32 13.20 -5.76
C THR A 27 -0.81 13.03 -5.88
N GLN A 28 -0.05 13.17 -4.79
CA GLN A 28 1.41 12.94 -4.80
C GLN A 28 1.74 11.49 -5.18
N LYS A 29 1.04 10.52 -4.61
CA LYS A 29 1.25 9.08 -4.90
C LYS A 29 0.96 8.75 -6.37
N ARG A 30 -0.11 9.30 -6.95
CA ARG A 30 -0.38 9.16 -8.40
C ARG A 30 0.75 9.74 -9.25
N ASN A 31 1.21 10.95 -8.92
CA ASN A 31 2.29 11.60 -9.66
C ASN A 31 3.62 10.82 -9.56
N TYR A 32 3.89 10.18 -8.43
CA TYR A 32 5.09 9.37 -8.24
C TYR A 32 5.11 8.11 -9.11
N ARG A 33 3.97 7.42 -9.27
CA ARG A 33 3.87 6.29 -10.22
C ARG A 33 4.13 6.72 -11.66
N LEU A 34 3.60 7.88 -12.05
CA LEU A 34 3.86 8.45 -13.38
C LEU A 34 5.33 8.83 -13.56
N PHE A 35 5.95 9.41 -12.52
CA PHE A 35 7.39 9.71 -12.48
C PHE A 35 8.23 8.45 -12.66
N GLN A 36 7.87 7.34 -12.00
CA GLN A 36 8.58 6.06 -12.13
C GLN A 36 8.44 5.44 -13.52
N ASN A 37 7.23 5.50 -14.10
CA ASN A 37 6.96 4.86 -15.39
C ASN A 37 7.56 5.60 -16.58
N LYS A 38 8.09 6.83 -16.41
CA LYS A 38 8.71 7.69 -17.45
C LYS A 38 7.89 7.93 -18.73
N SER A 39 6.71 7.34 -18.87
CA SER A 39 5.85 7.39 -20.06
C SER A 39 4.97 8.64 -20.12
N THR A 40 4.91 9.44 -19.04
CA THR A 40 4.06 10.63 -18.99
C THR A 40 4.78 11.78 -18.27
N PRO A 41 4.82 12.99 -18.86
CA PRO A 41 5.37 14.15 -18.17
C PRO A 41 4.57 14.44 -16.91
N CYS A 42 5.25 14.54 -15.77
CA CYS A 42 4.66 14.87 -14.49
C CYS A 42 5.40 16.04 -13.84
N HIS A 43 4.69 16.82 -13.02
CA HIS A 43 5.28 17.97 -12.31
C HIS A 43 6.05 17.56 -11.04
N LEU A 44 6.27 16.27 -10.85
CA LEU A 44 7.04 15.75 -9.72
C LEU A 44 8.52 15.75 -10.10
N THR A 45 9.30 16.60 -9.44
CA THR A 45 10.75 16.67 -9.63
C THR A 45 11.45 15.74 -8.65
N ASN A 46 12.67 15.33 -8.98
CA ASN A 46 13.49 14.51 -8.07
C ASN A 46 13.70 15.19 -6.70
N ASP A 47 13.88 16.51 -6.68
CA ASP A 47 14.05 17.26 -5.43
C ASP A 47 12.81 17.19 -4.52
N ARG A 48 11.62 17.26 -5.12
CA ARG A 48 10.35 17.09 -4.38
C ARG A 48 10.23 15.68 -3.82
N VAL A 49 10.65 14.66 -4.58
CA VAL A 49 10.69 13.28 -4.09
C VAL A 49 11.64 13.14 -2.90
N GLN A 50 12.85 13.69 -3.01
CA GLN A 50 13.87 13.62 -1.96
C GLN A 50 13.42 14.32 -0.66
N LEU A 51 12.76 15.47 -0.77
CA LEU A 51 12.20 16.16 0.40
C LEU A 51 11.14 15.32 1.11
N LEU A 52 10.26 14.67 0.36
CA LEU A 52 9.22 13.81 0.92
C LEU A 52 9.81 12.52 1.51
N ASN A 53 10.82 11.93 0.89
CA ASN A 53 11.56 10.79 1.45
C ASN A 53 12.21 11.14 2.81
N LYS A 54 12.80 12.33 2.93
CA LYS A 54 13.38 12.81 4.21
C LYS A 54 12.35 12.95 5.32
N LEU A 55 11.08 13.15 4.97
CA LEU A 55 9.96 13.21 5.90
C LEU A 55 9.37 11.83 6.21
N GLY A 56 9.93 10.74 5.66
CA GLY A 56 9.38 9.39 5.80
C GLY A 56 8.08 9.20 5.03
N PHE A 57 7.85 9.97 3.95
CA PHE A 57 6.63 9.88 3.16
C PHE A 57 6.55 8.53 2.45
N GLU A 58 5.57 7.70 2.84
CA GLU A 58 5.35 6.41 2.21
C GLU A 58 4.65 6.57 0.87
N TRP A 59 5.38 6.35 -0.23
CA TRP A 59 4.85 6.44 -1.59
C TRP A 59 3.94 5.28 -1.99
N SER A 60 4.09 4.12 -1.33
CA SER A 60 3.17 3.02 -1.52
C SER A 60 1.81 3.40 -0.92
N GLN A 61 0.86 3.72 -1.79
CA GLN A 61 -0.48 3.17 -1.67
C GLN A 61 -0.47 2.17 -2.79
N ASN A 62 -0.48 0.86 -2.57
CA ASN A 62 -1.03 -0.05 -3.57
C ASN A 62 -0.97 -1.49 -3.12
N GLY A 63 -1.96 -2.23 -3.60
CA GLY A 63 -2.07 -3.67 -3.44
C GLY A 63 -0.95 -4.52 -4.02
N SER A 64 0.19 -3.96 -4.46
CA SER A 64 1.42 -4.75 -4.65
C SER A 64 1.97 -5.17 -3.29
N ASP A 65 2.06 -4.27 -2.30
CA ASP A 65 2.40 -4.66 -0.93
C ASP A 65 1.38 -5.67 -0.37
N ILE A 66 0.09 -5.54 -0.74
CA ILE A 66 -0.94 -6.50 -0.36
C ILE A 66 -0.74 -7.83 -1.12
N TRP A 67 -0.42 -7.79 -2.41
CA TRP A 67 -0.16 -8.99 -3.21
C TRP A 67 1.06 -9.74 -2.69
N ASP A 68 2.19 -9.05 -2.49
CA ASP A 68 3.42 -9.60 -1.93
C ASP A 68 3.19 -10.13 -0.51
N LYS A 69 2.44 -9.40 0.32
CA LYS A 69 2.02 -9.87 1.64
C LYS A 69 1.16 -11.13 1.56
N ARG A 70 0.12 -11.16 0.72
CA ARG A 70 -0.79 -12.30 0.56
C ARG A 70 -0.07 -13.50 -0.05
N TYR A 71 0.84 -13.26 -0.97
CA TYR A 71 1.72 -14.28 -1.53
C TYR A 71 2.61 -14.90 -0.44
N ASN A 72 3.25 -14.07 0.38
CA ASN A 72 4.07 -14.57 1.50
C ASN A 72 3.24 -15.33 2.54
N GLU A 73 2.01 -14.89 2.84
CA GLU A 73 1.07 -15.61 3.70
C GLU A 73 0.67 -16.97 3.09
N LEU A 74 0.44 -17.04 1.77
CA LEU A 74 0.18 -18.29 1.06
C LEU A 74 1.39 -19.24 1.10
N VAL A 75 2.61 -18.71 0.93
CA VAL A 75 3.85 -19.50 1.05
C VAL A 75 3.97 -20.11 2.45
N SER A 76 3.65 -19.36 3.50
CA SER A 76 3.62 -19.88 4.87
C SER A 76 2.54 -20.96 5.04
N TYR A 77 1.34 -20.74 4.50
CA TYR A 77 0.26 -21.74 4.55
C TYR A 77 0.69 -23.05 3.86
N VAL A 78 1.26 -22.98 2.66
CA VAL A 78 1.71 -24.17 1.91
C VAL A 78 2.81 -24.92 2.67
N LYS A 79 3.68 -24.21 3.39
CA LYS A 79 4.70 -24.84 4.24
C LYS A 79 4.11 -25.61 5.42
N GLU A 80 2.99 -25.16 5.96
CA GLU A 80 2.33 -25.74 7.13
C GLU A 80 1.37 -26.88 6.75
N PHE A 81 0.54 -26.67 5.72
CA PHE A 81 -0.52 -27.59 5.32
C PHE A 81 -0.17 -28.45 4.11
N GLY A 82 0.91 -28.13 3.39
CA GLY A 82 1.42 -28.90 2.26
C GLY A 82 0.77 -28.60 0.90
N ASP A 83 -0.26 -27.74 0.85
CA ASP A 83 -0.94 -27.35 -0.39
C ASP A 83 -1.44 -25.90 -0.36
N ALA A 84 -1.98 -25.43 -1.50
CA ALA A 84 -2.53 -24.09 -1.66
C ALA A 84 -4.07 -24.04 -1.55
N HIS A 85 -4.72 -25.08 -1.02
CA HIS A 85 -6.17 -25.14 -0.82
C HIS A 85 -6.58 -24.39 0.45
N VAL A 86 -6.36 -23.09 0.45
CA VAL A 86 -6.83 -22.21 1.54
C VAL A 86 -8.36 -22.18 1.55
N PRO A 87 -9.03 -22.51 2.67
CA PRO A 87 -10.48 -22.36 2.80
C PRO A 87 -10.90 -20.90 2.72
N TYR A 88 -12.07 -20.61 2.12
CA TYR A 88 -12.60 -19.24 2.04
C TYR A 88 -12.72 -18.59 3.43
N GLN A 89 -13.18 -19.36 4.43
CA GLN A 89 -13.32 -18.93 5.82
C GLN A 89 -12.14 -19.38 6.69
N PHE A 90 -10.91 -19.28 6.18
CA PHE A 90 -9.73 -19.65 6.95
C PHE A 90 -9.65 -18.81 8.23
N ALA A 91 -9.90 -19.44 9.39
CA ALA A 91 -10.12 -18.73 10.65
C ALA A 91 -8.89 -17.93 11.12
N GLU A 92 -7.70 -18.47 10.89
CA GLU A 92 -6.43 -17.86 11.27
C GLU A 92 -6.07 -16.67 10.38
N ASN A 93 -6.46 -16.70 9.10
CA ASN A 93 -6.29 -15.58 8.18
C ASN A 93 -7.44 -15.48 7.16
N PRO A 94 -8.58 -14.90 7.56
CA PRO A 94 -9.76 -14.79 6.70
C PRO A 94 -9.51 -13.95 5.44
N SER A 95 -8.54 -13.04 5.52
CA SER A 95 -8.17 -12.19 4.39
C SER A 95 -7.41 -12.96 3.31
N LEU A 96 -6.61 -13.96 3.69
CA LEU A 96 -5.94 -14.86 2.75
C LEU A 96 -6.96 -15.75 2.04
N GLY A 97 -7.92 -16.34 2.76
CA GLY A 97 -8.97 -17.18 2.18
C GLY A 97 -9.81 -16.44 1.13
N CYS A 98 -10.24 -15.22 1.45
CA CYS A 98 -10.96 -14.37 0.51
C CYS A 98 -10.11 -13.99 -0.72
N TRP A 99 -8.84 -13.64 -0.49
CA TRP A 99 -7.92 -13.29 -1.57
C TRP A 99 -7.65 -14.46 -2.52
N VAL A 100 -7.38 -15.66 -2.00
CA VAL A 100 -7.19 -16.88 -2.80
C VAL A 100 -8.43 -17.21 -3.62
N CYS A 101 -9.63 -17.07 -3.06
CA CYS A 101 -10.88 -17.26 -3.82
C CYS A 101 -11.06 -16.27 -4.98
N THR A 102 -10.48 -15.07 -4.87
CA THR A 102 -10.52 -14.04 -5.93
C THR A 102 -9.51 -14.34 -7.06
N GLN A 103 -8.54 -15.24 -6.84
CA GLN A 103 -7.50 -15.61 -7.80
C GLN A 103 -7.80 -16.91 -8.58
N ARG A 104 -8.96 -17.55 -8.35
CA ARG A 104 -9.41 -18.78 -9.03
C ARG A 104 -10.31 -18.42 -10.21
#